data_AF-A0A924BKW7-F1
#
_entry.id   AF-A0A924BKW7-F1
#
_cell.length_a   1.000
_cell.length_b   1.000
_cell.length_c   1.000
_cell.angle_alpha   90.00
_cell.angle_beta   90.00
_cell.angle_gamma   90.00
#
_symmetry.space_group_name_H-M   'P 1'
#
loop_
_entity.id
_entity.type
_entity.pdbx_description
1 polymer ?
#
loop_
_entity_poly.entity_id
_entity_poly.type
_entity_poly.pdbx_seq_one_letter_code
_entity_poly.pdbx_strand_id
1 'polypeptide(L)'
;MIHTNVVSEWVYEHYLFYLFLCIADCDCFISDEEVQEIKQEAFKHWPSGSVSALYKSVHTEFISHSEEEKTKFISDNAAHFLRTPIVRKKAIQHLEKMVSTQDGDNEEYVMFRYIRKVINTLK
;
A
#
# COMPACT_ATOMS: atom_id res chain seq x y z
N MET A 1 -12.67 9.09 -6.81
CA MET A 1 -13.92 8.54 -6.21
C MET A 1 -13.67 7.09 -5.84
N ILE A 2 -13.88 6.72 -4.58
CA ILE A 2 -13.68 5.35 -4.09
C ILE A 2 -14.88 4.46 -4.48
N HIS A 3 -14.64 3.38 -5.21
CA HIS A 3 -15.63 2.39 -5.59
C HIS A 3 -15.83 1.36 -4.47
N THR A 4 -16.78 1.63 -3.58
CA THR A 4 -17.04 0.81 -2.38
C THR A 4 -17.34 -0.66 -2.68
N ASN A 5 -17.93 -0.96 -3.84
CA ASN A 5 -18.19 -2.32 -4.30
C ASN A 5 -16.90 -3.09 -4.56
N VAL A 6 -15.90 -2.47 -5.19
CA VAL A 6 -14.60 -3.09 -5.46
C VAL A 6 -13.84 -3.32 -4.14
N VAL A 7 -13.77 -2.29 -3.31
CA VAL A 7 -13.06 -2.33 -2.02
C VAL A 7 -13.67 -3.35 -1.06
N SER A 8 -14.99 -3.60 -1.14
CA SER A 8 -15.66 -4.58 -0.27
C SER A 8 -15.21 -6.02 -0.51
N GLU A 9 -14.67 -6.33 -1.69
CA GLU A 9 -14.12 -7.64 -2.03
C GLU A 9 -12.63 -7.78 -1.69
N TRP A 10 -11.99 -6.68 -1.28
CA TRP A 10 -10.56 -6.68 -1.00
C TRP A 10 -10.22 -7.49 0.25
N VAL A 11 -9.00 -8.03 0.23
CA VAL A 11 -8.36 -8.69 1.36
C VAL A 11 -7.08 -7.95 1.75
N TYR A 12 -6.41 -8.42 2.80
CA TYR A 12 -5.16 -7.85 3.31
C TYR A 12 -4.15 -7.53 2.20
N GLU A 13 -3.98 -8.44 1.24
CA GLU A 13 -3.02 -8.30 0.15
C GLU A 13 -3.34 -7.13 -0.79
N HIS A 14 -4.63 -6.87 -1.05
CA HIS A 14 -5.05 -5.73 -1.87
C HIS A 14 -4.69 -4.42 -1.16
N TYR A 15 -5.04 -4.34 0.12
CA TYR A 15 -4.73 -3.17 0.94
C TYR A 15 -3.23 -2.97 1.10
N LEU A 16 -2.46 -4.04 1.32
CA LEU A 16 -0.99 -3.95 1.39
C LEU A 16 -0.39 -3.45 0.07
N PHE A 17 -0.84 -3.98 -1.07
CA PHE A 17 -0.40 -3.52 -2.39
C PHE A 17 -0.75 -2.04 -2.58
N TYR A 18 -1.94 -1.62 -2.17
CA TYR A 18 -2.36 -0.21 -2.21
C TYR A 18 -1.42 0.69 -1.42
N LEU A 19 -1.01 0.27 -0.22
CA LEU A 19 -0.05 1.02 0.60
C LEU A 19 1.32 1.13 -0.07
N PHE A 20 1.78 0.09 -0.78
CA PHE A 20 3.01 0.17 -1.56
C PHE A 20 2.90 1.18 -2.71
N LEU A 21 1.79 1.19 -3.44
CA LEU A 21 1.57 2.17 -4.49
C LEU A 21 1.53 3.60 -3.93
N CYS A 22 0.97 3.82 -2.74
CA CYS A 22 1.04 5.14 -2.10
C CYS A 22 2.48 5.59 -1.84
N ILE A 23 3.38 4.67 -1.49
CA ILE A 23 4.79 5.00 -1.25
C ILE A 23 5.50 5.27 -2.58
N ALA A 24 5.30 4.43 -3.60
CA ALA A 24 5.93 4.58 -4.91
C ALA A 24 5.46 5.83 -5.67
N ASP A 25 4.17 6.19 -5.57
CA ASP A 25 3.56 7.31 -6.29
C ASP A 25 3.90 8.70 -5.71
N CYS A 26 4.90 8.81 -4.83
CA CYS A 26 5.24 10.09 -4.19
C CYS A 26 5.74 11.13 -5.19
N ASP A 27 6.42 10.71 -6.26
CA ASP A 27 6.86 11.54 -7.37
C ASP A 27 5.83 11.64 -8.52
N CYS A 28 4.58 11.23 -8.24
CA CYS A 28 3.47 11.11 -9.21
C CYS A 28 3.73 10.14 -10.37
N PHE A 29 4.69 9.22 -10.25
CA PHE A 29 5.00 8.26 -11.30
C PHE A 29 5.44 6.90 -10.73
N ILE A 30 4.63 5.86 -10.97
CA ILE A 30 4.99 4.51 -10.58
C ILE A 30 5.65 3.80 -11.78
N SER A 31 6.93 3.50 -11.65
CA SER A 31 7.68 2.76 -12.68
C SER A 31 7.35 1.26 -12.68
N ASP A 32 7.53 0.61 -13.83
CA ASP A 32 7.39 -0.85 -13.92
C ASP A 32 8.38 -1.58 -13.01
N GLU A 33 9.56 -0.99 -12.77
CA GLU A 33 10.61 -1.52 -11.90
C GLU A 33 10.14 -1.58 -10.44
N GLU A 34 9.60 -0.49 -9.91
CA GLU A 34 9.02 -0.45 -8.56
C GLU A 34 7.86 -1.44 -8.42
N VAL A 35 7.01 -1.55 -9.44
CA VAL A 35 5.94 -2.55 -9.45
C VAL A 35 6.52 -3.97 -9.38
N GLN A 36 7.60 -4.27 -10.10
CA GLN A 36 8.26 -5.58 -9.99
C GLN A 36 8.89 -5.79 -8.62
N GLU A 37 9.51 -4.77 -8.03
CA GLU A 37 10.09 -4.83 -6.69
C GLU A 37 9.01 -5.14 -5.63
N ILE A 38 7.87 -4.45 -5.68
CA ILE A 38 6.72 -4.72 -4.80
C ILE A 38 6.27 -6.18 -4.94
N LYS A 39 6.13 -6.68 -6.17
CA LYS A 39 5.72 -8.06 -6.44
C LYS A 39 6.72 -9.07 -5.87
N GLN A 40 8.01 -8.80 -6.00
CA GLN A 40 9.07 -9.67 -5.52
C GLN A 40 9.19 -9.64 -3.99
N GLU A 41 9.14 -8.49 -3.34
CA GLU A 41 9.33 -8.40 -1.90
C GLU A 41 8.11 -8.89 -1.11
N ALA A 42 6.91 -8.41 -1.47
CA ALA A 42 5.71 -8.69 -0.70
C ALA A 42 4.99 -9.98 -1.14
N PHE A 43 5.17 -10.40 -2.40
CA PHE A 43 4.37 -11.46 -3.01
C PHE A 43 5.21 -12.56 -3.71
N LYS A 44 6.51 -12.71 -3.41
CA LYS A 44 7.38 -13.77 -4.01
C LYS A 44 6.81 -15.19 -4.01
N HIS A 45 5.99 -15.52 -3.01
CA HIS A 45 5.43 -16.86 -2.84
C HIS A 45 4.11 -17.06 -3.58
N TRP A 46 3.56 -16.00 -4.17
CA TRP A 46 2.30 -16.06 -4.90
C TRP A 46 2.53 -16.44 -6.36
N PRO A 47 1.58 -17.15 -6.99
CA PRO A 47 1.62 -17.38 -8.43
C PRO A 47 1.60 -16.04 -9.19
N SER A 48 2.51 -15.88 -10.16
CA SER A 48 2.65 -14.62 -10.93
C SER A 48 1.33 -14.13 -11.57
N GLY A 49 0.49 -15.06 -12.04
CA GLY A 49 -0.84 -14.74 -12.58
C GLY A 49 -1.78 -14.11 -11.54
N SER A 50 -1.78 -14.62 -10.31
CA SER A 50 -2.58 -14.09 -9.20
C SER A 50 -2.09 -12.70 -8.78
N VAL A 51 -0.78 -12.50 -8.72
CA VAL A 51 -0.18 -11.20 -8.39
C VAL A 51 -0.48 -10.15 -9.46
N SER A 52 -0.49 -10.55 -10.74
CA SER A 52 -0.83 -9.65 -11.85
C SER A 52 -2.30 -9.23 -11.82
N ALA A 53 -3.20 -10.16 -11.49
CA ALA A 53 -4.62 -9.84 -11.31
C ALA A 53 -4.86 -8.92 -10.11
N LEU A 54 -4.18 -9.19 -8.99
CA LEU A 54 -4.17 -8.34 -7.79
C LEU A 54 -3.72 -6.91 -8.13
N TYR A 55 -2.55 -6.78 -8.77
CA TYR A 55 -2.01 -5.49 -9.21
C TYR A 55 -3.01 -4.75 -10.09
N LYS A 56 -3.57 -5.41 -11.11
CA LYS A 56 -4.53 -4.76 -12.02
C LYS A 56 -5.77 -4.25 -11.28
N SER A 57 -6.32 -5.04 -10.37
CA SER A 57 -7.48 -4.64 -9.55
C SER A 57 -7.16 -3.42 -8.69
N VAL A 58 -6.06 -3.48 -7.94
CA VAL A 58 -5.64 -2.41 -7.01
C VAL A 58 -5.24 -1.15 -7.76
N HIS A 59 -4.45 -1.26 -8.83
CA HIS A 59 -3.97 -0.13 -9.61
C HIS A 59 -5.12 0.62 -10.32
N THR A 60 -6.09 -0.11 -10.87
CA THR A 60 -7.28 0.51 -11.50
C THR A 60 -8.05 1.37 -10.50
N GLU A 61 -8.21 0.88 -9.27
CA GLU A 61 -8.85 1.64 -8.21
C GLU A 61 -7.96 2.82 -7.77
N PHE A 62 -6.67 2.58 -7.56
CA PHE A 62 -5.70 3.55 -7.10
C PHE A 62 -5.63 4.81 -7.97
N ILE A 63 -5.54 4.66 -9.30
CA ILE A 63 -5.44 5.80 -10.23
C ILE A 63 -6.74 6.62 -10.29
N SER A 64 -7.85 6.08 -9.81
CA SER A 64 -9.14 6.79 -9.75
C SER A 64 -9.30 7.66 -8.49
N HIS A 65 -8.34 7.57 -7.56
CA HIS A 65 -8.32 8.34 -6.32
C HIS A 65 -7.45 9.58 -6.46
N SER A 66 -7.96 10.72 -5.98
CA SER A 66 -7.14 11.91 -5.65
C SER A 66 -6.18 11.64 -4.48
N GLU A 67 -5.20 12.51 -4.27
CA GLU A 67 -4.27 12.41 -3.14
C GLU A 67 -4.98 12.46 -1.79
N GLU A 68 -6.01 13.32 -1.65
CA GLU A 68 -6.84 13.40 -0.45
C GLU A 68 -7.64 12.11 -0.24
N GLU A 69 -8.14 11.51 -1.31
CA GLU A 69 -8.83 10.22 -1.24
C GLU A 69 -7.87 9.09 -0.86
N LYS A 70 -6.64 9.07 -1.38
CA LYS A 70 -5.60 8.09 -1.02
C LYS A 70 -5.26 8.18 0.48
N THR A 71 -4.97 9.37 0.98
CA THR A 71 -4.65 9.59 2.41
C THR A 71 -5.79 9.22 3.34
N LYS A 72 -7.03 9.55 2.96
CA LYS A 72 -8.24 9.14 3.69
C LYS A 72 -8.50 7.63 3.60
N PHE A 73 -8.29 7.04 2.44
CA PHE A 73 -8.47 5.60 2.24
C PHE A 73 -7.52 4.79 3.15
N ILE A 74 -6.27 5.24 3.29
CA ILE A 74 -5.31 4.67 4.23
C ILE A 74 -5.89 4.71 5.65
N SER A 75 -6.31 5.88 6.14
CA SER A 75 -6.79 6.02 7.53
C SER A 75 -8.05 5.22 7.81
N ASP A 76 -9.02 5.26 6.91
CA ASP A 76 -10.37 4.72 7.16
C ASP A 76 -10.38 3.17 7.10
N ASN A 77 -9.51 2.58 6.29
CA ASN A 77 -9.48 1.13 6.06
C ASN A 77 -8.42 0.38 6.87
N ALA A 78 -7.47 1.09 7.48
CA ALA A 78 -6.36 0.47 8.21
C ALA A 78 -6.85 -0.49 9.32
N ALA A 79 -7.86 -0.10 10.11
CA ALA A 79 -8.43 -0.96 11.15
C ALA A 79 -9.08 -2.24 10.58
N HIS A 80 -9.68 -2.14 9.40
CA HIS A 80 -10.39 -3.25 8.75
C HIS A 80 -9.43 -4.33 8.25
N PHE A 81 -8.35 -3.93 7.58
CA PHE A 81 -7.38 -4.85 6.97
C PHE A 81 -6.24 -5.25 7.91
N LEU A 82 -5.87 -4.40 8.88
CA LEU A 82 -4.75 -4.62 9.79
C LEU A 82 -5.24 -4.89 11.22
N ARG A 83 -6.08 -5.91 11.36
CA ARG A 83 -6.85 -6.19 12.59
C ARG A 83 -5.98 -6.51 13.81
N THR A 84 -4.90 -7.27 13.63
CA THR A 84 -4.08 -7.76 14.74
C THR A 84 -2.74 -7.04 14.84
N PRO A 85 -2.16 -6.89 16.03
CA PRO A 85 -0.83 -6.29 16.20
C PRO A 85 0.27 -6.99 15.39
N ILE A 86 0.15 -8.31 15.21
CA ILE A 86 1.10 -9.10 14.42
C ILE A 86 1.03 -8.71 12.94
N VAL A 87 -0.18 -8.58 12.39
CA VAL A 87 -0.39 -8.15 10.99
C VAL A 87 0.08 -6.71 10.80
N ARG A 88 -0.24 -5.81 11.74
CA ARG A 88 0.23 -4.42 11.74
C ARG A 88 1.76 -4.33 11.69
N LYS A 89 2.45 -5.09 12.56
CA LYS A 89 3.93 -5.14 12.59
C LYS A 89 4.50 -5.68 11.28
N LYS A 90 3.92 -6.75 10.74
CA LYS A 90 4.38 -7.34 9.47
C LYS A 90 4.19 -6.37 8.29
N ALA A 91 3.06 -5.68 8.21
CA ALA A 91 2.80 -4.68 7.18
C ALA A 91 3.84 -3.54 7.24
N ILE A 92 4.10 -2.99 8.43
CA ILE A 92 5.14 -1.95 8.61
C ILE A 92 6.50 -2.44 8.14
N GLN A 93 6.91 -3.66 8.53
CA GLN A 93 8.20 -4.23 8.13
C GLN A 93 8.31 -4.46 6.61
N HIS A 94 7.20 -4.81 5.95
CA HIS A 94 7.16 -4.96 4.51
C HIS A 94 7.28 -3.61 3.80
N LEU A 95 6.53 -2.60 4.26
CA LEU A 95 6.55 -1.25 3.69
C LEU A 95 7.91 -0.57 3.91
N GLU A 96 8.53 -0.76 5.06
CA GLU A 96 9.84 -0.16 5.40
C GLU A 96 10.96 -0.61 4.46
N LYS A 97 10.88 -1.84 3.93
CA LYS A 97 11.89 -2.39 3.01
C LYS A 97 11.85 -1.76 1.61
N MET A 98 10.71 -1.21 1.21
CA MET A 98 10.57 -0.57 -0.10
C MET A 98 11.11 0.85 -0.11
N VAL A 99 11.26 1.47 1.06
CA VAL A 99 11.82 2.82 1.13
C VAL A 99 13.34 2.73 0.99
N SER A 100 13.84 3.27 -0.12
CA SER A 100 15.25 3.22 -0.48
C SER A 100 16.14 4.06 0.45
N THR A 101 15.61 5.18 0.96
CA THR A 101 16.36 6.11 1.82
C THR A 101 15.53 6.56 3.01
N GLN A 102 16.07 6.44 4.23
CA GLN A 102 15.41 6.89 5.46
C GLN A 102 15.73 8.36 5.81
N ASP A 103 15.71 9.23 4.81
CA ASP A 103 15.94 10.66 5.00
C ASP A 103 14.61 11.39 5.26
N GLY A 104 14.60 12.35 6.19
CA GLY A 104 13.42 13.13 6.55
C GLY A 104 12.85 13.96 5.40
N ASP A 105 13.68 14.25 4.40
CA ASP A 105 13.32 15.01 3.21
C ASP A 105 12.95 14.11 2.02
N ASN A 106 13.09 12.79 2.14
CA ASN A 106 12.67 11.84 1.11
C ASN A 106 11.14 11.60 1.17
N GLU A 107 10.45 11.83 0.06
CA GLU A 107 8.99 11.81 -0.01
C GLU A 107 8.40 10.42 0.26
N GLU A 108 9.01 9.35 -0.26
CA GLU A 108 8.63 7.96 0.04
C GLU A 108 8.71 7.68 1.55
N TYR A 109 9.77 8.15 2.21
CA TYR A 109 9.95 7.99 3.65
C TYR A 109 8.94 8.80 4.45
N VAL A 110 8.59 10.01 4.00
CA VAL A 110 7.52 10.82 4.60
C VAL A 110 6.17 10.09 4.51
N MET A 111 5.82 9.54 3.34
CA MET A 111 4.59 8.77 3.16
C MET A 111 4.59 7.48 4.00
N PHE A 112 5.71 6.75 4.02
CA PHE A 112 5.87 5.59 4.90
C PHE A 112 5.68 5.95 6.38
N ARG A 113 6.26 7.07 6.84
CA ARG A 113 6.09 7.56 8.23
C ARG A 113 4.63 7.90 8.52
N TYR A 114 3.92 8.49 7.57
CA TYR A 114 2.49 8.74 7.69
C TYR A 114 1.72 7.42 7.85
N ILE A 115 1.91 6.46 6.95
CA ILE A 115 1.26 5.14 7.01
C ILE A 115 1.58 4.45 8.35
N ARG A 116 2.85 4.43 8.76
CA ARG A 116 3.29 3.85 10.04
C ARG A 116 2.60 4.51 11.23
N LYS A 117 2.44 5.84 11.23
CA LYS A 117 1.72 6.58 12.27
C LYS A 117 0.25 6.17 12.32
N VAL A 118 -0.42 6.06 11.17
CA VAL A 118 -1.81 5.58 11.08
C VAL A 118 -1.91 4.19 11.70
N ILE A 119 -1.08 3.24 11.27
CA ILE A 119 -1.10 1.85 11.76
C ILE A 119 -0.87 1.76 13.28
N ASN A 120 0.08 2.54 13.82
CA ASN A 120 0.41 2.51 15.25
C ASN A 120 -0.64 3.19 16.14
N THR A 121 -1.51 4.04 15.57
CA THR A 121 -2.58 4.73 16.30
C THR A 121 -3.93 4.01 16.22
N LEU A 122 -3.99 2.89 15.50
CA LEU A 122 -5.16 2.03 15.45
C LEU A 122 -5.48 1.48 16.85
N LYS A 123 -6.70 1.73 17.30
CA LYS A 123 -7.24 1.15 18.54
C LYS A 123 -7.56 -0.34 18.37
#